data_AF-A0A2M7J4V6-F1
#
_entry.id   AF-A0A2M7J4V6-F1
#
_cell.length_a   1.000
_cell.length_b   1.000
_cell.length_c   1.000
_cell.angle_alpha   90.00
_cell.angle_beta   90.00
_cell.angle_gamma   90.00
#
_symmetry.space_group_name_H-M   'P 1'
#
loop_
_entity.id
_entity.type
_entity.pdbx_description
1 polymer ?
#
loop_
_entity_poly.entity_id
_entity_poly.type
_entity_poly.pdbx_seq_one_letter_code
_entity_poly.pdbx_strand_id
1 'polypeptide(L)'
;MTHTERKHILEQVKEWFRTVIVPNHLQNTEKLVDPSKLKINPFIVPYLAAYLTGELTPESVAKALLYPRVLGTSITTSFGMNLQTFISDVLKNSFGSMVSGIDIEFDDALDGRHKYCQVKLGPNTINKDDVVTIHNHFKAARNLGRTNNVRVEQGDLVVAIVYGDPGQESGHYKKLRDDYDHPLYIGQEFWQRLTGDENFYVELLRAISEVAIEARGVTLLEETIQQLAATPAIKKLAGQ
;
A
#
# COMPACT_ATOMS: atom_id res chain seq x y z
N MET A 1 18.20 16.31 2.92
CA MET A 1 16.88 16.93 2.68
C MET A 1 16.62 18.05 3.68
N THR A 2 16.02 19.14 3.25
CA THR A 2 15.64 20.29 4.10
C THR A 2 14.38 20.00 4.92
N HIS A 3 14.11 20.81 5.95
CA HIS A 3 12.85 20.71 6.70
C HIS A 3 11.62 21.02 5.83
N THR A 4 11.73 21.97 4.90
CA THR A 4 10.64 22.34 3.98
C THR A 4 10.26 21.18 3.04
N GLU A 5 11.25 20.48 2.48
CA GLU A 5 11.02 19.32 1.62
C GLU A 5 10.35 18.16 2.39
N ARG A 6 10.82 17.87 3.62
CA ARG A 6 10.19 16.88 4.50
C ARG A 6 8.71 17.21 4.74
N LYS A 7 8.42 18.46 5.10
CA LYS A 7 7.04 18.92 5.31
C LYS A 7 6.20 18.80 4.04
N HIS A 8 6.79 19.08 2.87
CA HIS A 8 6.11 18.92 1.59
C HIS A 8 5.69 17.48 1.31
N ILE A 9 6.57 16.50 1.57
CA ILE A 9 6.24 15.07 1.44
C ILE A 9 5.09 14.69 2.37
N LEU A 10 5.11 15.14 3.62
CA LEU A 10 4.03 14.87 4.57
C LEU A 10 2.68 15.40 4.06
N GLU A 11 2.64 16.61 3.52
CA GLU A 11 1.42 17.19 2.96
C GLU A 11 0.98 16.48 1.66
N GLN A 12 1.91 16.05 0.81
CA GLN A 12 1.59 15.25 -0.37
C GLN A 12 0.98 13.90 -0.01
N VAL A 13 1.49 13.22 1.04
CA VAL A 13 0.90 11.96 1.51
C VAL A 13 -0.51 12.17 2.04
N LYS A 14 -0.74 13.25 2.81
CA LYS A 14 -2.10 13.61 3.26
C LYS A 14 -3.04 13.80 2.08
N GLU A 15 -2.62 14.59 1.11
CA GLU A 15 -3.45 14.91 -0.05
C GLU A 15 -3.73 13.68 -0.92
N TRP A 16 -2.73 12.82 -1.14
CA TRP A 16 -2.91 11.56 -1.86
C TRP A 16 -3.91 10.64 -1.13
N PHE A 17 -3.83 10.53 0.20
CA PHE A 17 -4.85 9.79 0.96
C PHE A 17 -6.25 10.37 0.77
N ARG A 18 -6.39 11.70 0.86
CA ARG A 18 -7.66 12.42 0.76
C ARG A 18 -8.30 12.30 -0.61
N THR A 19 -7.50 12.34 -1.67
CA THR A 19 -7.99 12.40 -3.06
C THR A 19 -8.01 11.06 -3.78
N VAL A 20 -7.17 10.11 -3.36
CA VAL A 20 -7.03 8.81 -4.02
C VAL A 20 -7.60 7.69 -3.16
N ILE A 21 -7.13 7.54 -1.91
CA ILE A 21 -7.48 6.38 -1.09
C ILE A 21 -8.89 6.47 -0.53
N VAL A 22 -9.24 7.59 0.10
CA VAL A 22 -10.55 7.78 0.73
C VAL A 22 -11.69 7.66 -0.28
N PRO A 23 -11.70 8.37 -1.43
CA PRO A 23 -12.82 8.29 -2.37
C PRO A 23 -12.99 6.90 -2.98
N ASN A 24 -11.87 6.23 -3.31
CA ASN A 24 -11.91 4.86 -3.82
C ASN A 24 -12.49 3.88 -2.79
N HIS A 25 -12.16 4.04 -1.50
CA HIS A 25 -12.67 3.19 -0.44
C HIS A 25 -14.17 3.39 -0.21
N LEU A 26 -14.63 4.65 -0.19
CA LEU A 26 -16.06 4.98 -0.10
C LEU A 26 -16.84 4.41 -1.29
N GLN A 27 -16.38 4.67 -2.52
CA GLN A 27 -17.04 4.17 -3.73
C GLN A 27 -17.08 2.63 -3.78
N ASN A 28 -16.03 1.96 -3.30
CA ASN A 28 -16.03 0.51 -3.23
C ASN A 28 -16.94 -0.04 -2.14
N THR A 29 -17.20 0.73 -1.08
CA THR A 29 -18.17 0.39 -0.02
C THR A 29 -19.60 0.51 -0.55
N GLU A 30 -19.93 1.60 -1.23
CA GLU A 30 -21.26 1.84 -1.84
C GLU A 30 -21.68 0.70 -2.78
N LYS A 31 -20.74 0.16 -3.55
CA LYS A 31 -21.02 -0.96 -4.47
C LYS A 31 -21.47 -2.25 -3.76
N LEU A 32 -21.21 -2.39 -2.46
CA LEU A 32 -21.49 -3.62 -1.71
C LEU A 32 -22.94 -3.73 -1.23
N VAL A 33 -23.80 -2.76 -1.56
CA VAL A 33 -25.26 -2.90 -1.41
C VAL A 33 -25.81 -4.01 -2.30
N ASP A 34 -25.10 -4.36 -3.38
CA ASP A 34 -25.45 -5.46 -4.29
C ASP A 34 -24.80 -6.79 -3.84
N PRO A 35 -25.60 -7.79 -3.42
CA PRO A 35 -25.09 -9.11 -3.03
C PRO A 35 -24.24 -9.80 -4.10
N SER A 36 -24.41 -9.48 -5.39
CA SER A 36 -23.63 -10.05 -6.49
C SER A 36 -22.14 -9.67 -6.44
N LYS A 37 -21.81 -8.58 -5.72
CA LYS A 37 -20.42 -8.14 -5.50
C LYS A 37 -19.72 -8.91 -4.39
N LEU A 38 -20.45 -9.77 -3.67
CA LEU A 38 -19.96 -10.52 -2.53
C LEU A 38 -19.83 -12.01 -2.90
N LYS A 39 -18.72 -12.62 -2.47
CA LYS A 39 -18.55 -14.07 -2.54
C LYS A 39 -19.22 -14.70 -1.32
N ILE A 40 -20.51 -14.97 -1.43
CA ILE A 40 -21.33 -15.48 -0.32
C ILE A 40 -21.20 -16.99 -0.22
N ASN A 41 -20.74 -17.48 0.94
CA ASN A 41 -20.84 -18.89 1.30
C ASN A 41 -22.08 -19.09 2.20
N PRO A 42 -23.14 -19.76 1.73
CA PRO A 42 -24.40 -19.85 2.47
C PRO A 42 -24.31 -20.69 3.75
N PHE A 43 -23.29 -21.53 3.91
CA PHE A 43 -23.09 -22.35 5.12
C PHE A 43 -22.29 -21.62 6.20
N ILE A 44 -21.36 -20.75 5.79
CA ILE A 44 -20.43 -20.10 6.71
C ILE A 44 -20.98 -18.75 7.18
N VAL A 45 -21.61 -17.98 6.28
CA VAL A 45 -22.02 -16.61 6.58
C VAL A 45 -23.02 -16.53 7.76
N PRO A 46 -24.07 -17.38 7.85
CA PRO A 46 -24.96 -17.37 9.02
C PRO A 46 -24.23 -17.65 10.33
N TYR A 47 -23.27 -18.58 10.33
CA TYR A 47 -22.43 -18.85 11.50
C TYR A 47 -21.59 -17.62 11.88
N LEU A 48 -20.93 -16.97 10.91
CA LEU A 48 -20.13 -15.77 11.16
C LEU A 48 -20.97 -14.60 11.69
N ALA A 49 -22.21 -14.47 11.22
CA ALA A 49 -23.16 -13.47 11.71
C ALA A 49 -23.48 -13.69 13.19
N ALA A 50 -23.90 -14.91 13.55
CA ALA A 50 -24.17 -15.28 14.94
C ALA A 50 -22.92 -15.18 15.82
N TYR A 51 -21.74 -15.54 15.29
CA TYR A 51 -20.48 -15.41 16.02
C TYR A 51 -20.10 -13.94 16.27
N LEU A 52 -20.34 -13.05 15.31
CA LEU A 52 -20.01 -11.63 15.40
C LEU A 52 -20.95 -10.86 16.34
N THR A 53 -22.26 -11.12 16.27
CA THR A 53 -23.27 -10.29 16.97
C THR A 53 -24.05 -11.03 18.05
N GLY A 54 -23.92 -12.35 18.14
CA GLY A 54 -24.76 -13.19 19.00
C GLY A 54 -26.16 -13.48 18.44
N GLU A 55 -26.47 -13.00 17.23
CA GLU A 55 -27.80 -13.06 16.62
C GLU A 55 -27.72 -13.46 15.15
N LEU A 56 -28.80 -14.04 14.62
CA LEU A 56 -28.96 -14.30 13.19
C LEU A 56 -30.11 -13.47 12.63
N THR A 57 -29.80 -12.22 12.28
CA THR A 57 -30.67 -11.26 11.61
C THR A 57 -30.10 -10.85 10.24
N PRO A 58 -30.91 -10.32 9.31
CA PRO A 58 -30.39 -9.80 8.04
C PRO A 58 -29.28 -8.76 8.23
N GLU A 59 -29.36 -7.94 9.28
CA GLU A 59 -28.32 -6.97 9.62
C GLU A 59 -27.01 -7.64 10.08
N SER A 60 -27.09 -8.66 10.95
CA SER A 60 -25.90 -9.41 11.37
C SER A 60 -25.20 -10.12 10.20
N VAL A 61 -25.99 -10.65 9.25
CA VAL A 61 -25.48 -11.27 8.01
C VAL A 61 -24.79 -10.22 7.12
N ALA A 62 -25.41 -9.06 6.94
CA ALA A 62 -24.81 -7.95 6.20
C ALA A 62 -23.49 -7.49 6.84
N LYS A 63 -23.44 -7.32 8.17
CA LYS A 63 -22.21 -6.99 8.93
C LYS A 63 -21.10 -8.03 8.73
N ALA A 64 -21.43 -9.31 8.85
CA ALA A 64 -20.48 -10.41 8.66
C ALA A 64 -19.89 -10.47 7.24
N LEU A 65 -20.64 -10.03 6.23
CA LEU A 65 -20.16 -9.93 4.84
C LEU A 65 -19.35 -8.65 4.60
N LEU A 66 -19.82 -7.51 5.12
CA LEU A 66 -19.26 -6.19 4.82
C LEU A 66 -17.97 -5.93 5.58
N TYR A 67 -17.89 -6.22 6.89
CA TYR A 67 -16.71 -5.87 7.67
C TYR A 67 -15.41 -6.48 7.12
N PRO A 68 -15.33 -7.79 6.82
CA PRO A 68 -14.10 -8.38 6.25
C PRO A 68 -13.75 -7.81 4.86
N ARG A 69 -14.76 -7.34 4.12
CA ARG A 69 -14.56 -6.76 2.78
C ARG A 69 -14.07 -5.33 2.87
N VAL A 70 -14.77 -4.48 3.62
CA VAL A 70 -14.53 -3.03 3.74
C VAL A 70 -13.28 -2.76 4.57
N LEU A 71 -13.11 -3.43 5.71
CA LEU A 71 -12.00 -3.20 6.65
C LEU A 71 -10.78 -4.07 6.38
N GLY A 72 -10.82 -4.89 5.32
CA GLY A 72 -9.73 -5.78 4.93
C GLY A 72 -9.43 -5.67 3.44
N THR A 73 -9.87 -6.66 2.68
CA THR A 73 -9.38 -6.86 1.31
C THR A 73 -9.61 -5.68 0.37
N SER A 74 -10.71 -4.93 0.50
CA SER A 74 -11.01 -3.79 -0.39
C SER A 74 -9.98 -2.68 -0.24
N ILE A 75 -9.72 -2.23 0.99
CA ILE A 75 -8.78 -1.15 1.26
C ILE A 75 -7.33 -1.57 0.96
N THR A 76 -6.93 -2.80 1.32
CA THR A 76 -5.58 -3.30 1.00
C THR A 76 -5.32 -3.35 -0.52
N THR A 77 -6.33 -3.75 -1.29
CA THR A 77 -6.24 -3.78 -2.76
C THR A 77 -6.16 -2.37 -3.33
N SER A 78 -7.04 -1.45 -2.90
CA SER A 78 -6.99 -0.05 -3.32
C SER A 78 -5.65 0.60 -3.00
N PHE A 79 -5.10 0.35 -1.81
CA PHE A 79 -3.80 0.85 -1.43
C PHE A 79 -2.72 0.34 -2.39
N GLY A 80 -2.66 -0.99 -2.60
CA GLY A 80 -1.75 -1.65 -3.53
C GLY A 80 -1.79 -1.10 -4.96
N MET A 81 -2.99 -0.99 -5.54
CA MET A 81 -3.17 -0.54 -6.93
C MET A 81 -2.73 0.91 -7.15
N ASN A 82 -2.78 1.74 -6.10
CA ASN A 82 -2.40 3.14 -6.17
C ASN A 82 -0.92 3.39 -5.85
N LEU A 83 -0.06 2.35 -5.83
CA LEU A 83 1.40 2.53 -5.66
C LEU A 83 1.99 3.48 -6.71
N GLN A 84 1.56 3.36 -7.96
CA GLN A 84 2.13 4.19 -9.03
C GLN A 84 1.80 5.66 -8.84
N THR A 85 0.58 5.96 -8.37
CA THR A 85 0.15 7.33 -8.06
C THR A 85 0.84 7.83 -6.79
N PHE A 86 1.02 6.98 -5.77
CA PHE A 86 1.85 7.34 -4.61
C PHE A 86 3.26 7.74 -5.05
N ILE A 87 3.91 6.91 -5.87
CA ILE A 87 5.23 7.21 -6.40
C ILE A 87 5.17 8.52 -7.21
N SER A 88 4.22 8.73 -8.12
CA SER A 88 4.20 9.94 -8.95
C SER A 88 3.92 11.21 -8.15
N ASP A 89 2.95 11.15 -7.25
CA ASP A 89 2.35 12.31 -6.62
C ASP A 89 3.13 12.73 -5.37
N VAL A 90 3.80 11.78 -4.71
CA VAL A 90 4.54 11.99 -3.46
C VAL A 90 6.05 11.99 -3.69
N LEU A 91 6.58 11.13 -4.56
CA LEU A 91 8.03 10.92 -4.67
C LEU A 91 8.63 11.46 -5.97
N LYS A 92 8.02 11.23 -7.14
CA LYS A 92 8.65 11.52 -8.44
C LYS A 92 8.85 13.00 -8.70
N ASN A 93 7.98 13.87 -8.19
CA ASN A 93 8.17 15.31 -8.34
C ASN A 93 9.50 15.79 -7.71
N SER A 94 10.02 15.05 -6.73
CA SER A 94 11.27 15.37 -6.04
C SER A 94 12.42 14.41 -6.36
N PHE A 95 12.13 13.15 -6.71
CA PHE A 95 13.11 12.06 -6.81
C PHE A 95 12.96 11.24 -8.09
N GLY A 96 12.11 11.61 -9.04
CA GLY A 96 11.83 10.78 -10.21
C GLY A 96 13.08 10.47 -11.03
N SER A 97 13.26 9.19 -11.38
CA SER A 97 14.37 8.76 -12.22
C SER A 97 14.04 8.89 -13.71
N MET A 98 15.04 9.28 -14.50
CA MET A 98 14.99 9.23 -15.98
C MET A 98 15.53 7.91 -16.53
N VAL A 99 16.08 7.05 -15.67
CA VAL A 99 16.63 5.74 -16.03
C VAL A 99 15.49 4.73 -16.15
N SER A 100 15.40 4.08 -17.31
CA SER A 100 14.35 3.08 -17.56
C SER A 100 14.37 1.96 -16.52
N GLY A 101 13.20 1.72 -15.89
CA GLY A 101 13.01 0.67 -14.90
C GLY A 101 13.39 1.05 -13.46
N ILE A 102 13.87 2.29 -13.25
CA ILE A 102 14.12 2.89 -11.94
C ILE A 102 12.96 3.84 -11.62
N ASP A 103 12.44 3.79 -10.40
CA ASP A 103 11.31 4.62 -10.00
C ASP A 103 11.79 5.98 -9.50
N ILE A 104 12.79 5.96 -8.62
CA ILE A 104 13.37 7.16 -8.02
C ILE A 104 14.89 7.07 -7.90
N GLU A 105 15.54 8.22 -7.87
CA GLU A 105 16.96 8.42 -7.58
C GLU A 105 17.11 9.38 -6.40
N PHE A 106 18.01 9.07 -5.46
CA PHE A 106 18.27 9.94 -4.31
C PHE A 106 19.68 9.76 -3.76
N ASP A 107 20.23 10.80 -3.14
CA ASP A 107 21.46 10.68 -2.36
C ASP A 107 21.10 10.20 -0.94
N ASP A 108 21.63 9.04 -0.55
CA ASP A 108 21.39 8.46 0.77
C ASP A 108 21.97 9.37 1.85
N ALA A 109 21.11 9.84 2.75
CA ALA A 109 21.48 10.79 3.79
C ALA A 109 22.44 10.22 4.83
N LEU A 110 22.59 8.88 4.92
CA LEU A 110 23.47 8.22 5.88
C LEU A 110 24.85 7.92 5.30
N ASP A 111 24.94 7.47 4.05
CA ASP A 111 26.21 7.08 3.42
C ASP A 111 26.71 8.06 2.33
N GLY A 112 25.89 9.02 1.91
CA GLY A 112 26.19 10.05 0.92
C GLY A 112 26.29 9.55 -0.53
N ARG A 113 25.92 8.30 -0.80
CA ARG A 113 26.00 7.71 -2.15
C ARG A 113 24.69 7.89 -2.90
N HIS A 114 24.80 8.06 -4.21
CA HIS A 114 23.65 8.14 -5.11
C HIS A 114 23.01 6.76 -5.30
N LYS A 115 21.71 6.64 -5.05
CA LYS A 115 20.94 5.40 -5.11
C LYS A 115 19.97 5.40 -6.28
N TYR A 116 19.92 4.29 -7.00
CA TYR A 116 18.93 3.97 -8.03
C TYR A 116 17.93 3.00 -7.43
N CYS A 117 16.71 3.47 -7.24
CA CYS A 117 15.74 2.78 -6.40
C CYS A 117 14.53 2.31 -7.19
N GLN A 118 14.15 1.05 -6.99
CA GLN A 118 12.81 0.59 -7.31
C GLN A 118 11.96 0.57 -6.05
N VAL A 119 10.78 1.20 -6.12
CA VAL A 119 9.90 1.42 -4.96
C VAL A 119 8.73 0.45 -4.99
N LYS A 120 8.40 -0.12 -3.83
CA LYS A 120 7.24 -0.97 -3.60
C LYS A 120 6.50 -0.53 -2.34
N LEU A 121 5.20 -0.78 -2.27
CA LEU A 121 4.41 -0.32 -1.12
C LEU A 121 4.74 -1.12 0.15
N GLY A 122 4.71 -2.44 0.05
CA GLY A 122 4.73 -3.29 1.23
C GLY A 122 5.47 -4.62 1.06
N PRO A 123 5.68 -5.35 2.16
CA PRO A 123 6.58 -6.50 2.23
C PRO A 123 6.14 -7.71 1.39
N ASN A 124 4.92 -7.73 0.88
CA ASN A 124 4.33 -8.84 0.14
C ASN A 124 3.79 -8.40 -1.24
N THR A 125 4.36 -7.36 -1.83
CA THR A 125 3.81 -6.73 -3.05
C THR A 125 4.48 -7.14 -4.37
N ILE A 126 5.41 -8.09 -4.33
CA ILE A 126 6.06 -8.63 -5.54
C ILE A 126 5.87 -10.14 -5.65
N ASN A 127 5.94 -10.64 -6.88
CA ASN A 127 5.90 -12.05 -7.22
C ASN A 127 7.25 -12.54 -7.79
N LYS A 128 7.29 -13.78 -8.28
CA LYS A 128 8.50 -14.39 -8.87
C LYS A 128 9.02 -13.68 -10.12
N ASP A 129 8.12 -13.15 -10.96
CA ASP A 129 8.45 -12.52 -12.24
C ASP A 129 8.95 -11.10 -12.01
N ASP A 130 8.42 -10.43 -10.97
CA ASP A 130 8.96 -9.16 -10.49
C ASP A 130 10.43 -9.32 -10.12
N VAL A 131 10.85 -10.31 -9.32
CA VAL A 131 12.26 -10.50 -8.91
C VAL A 131 13.22 -10.43 -10.10
N VAL A 132 12.88 -11.14 -11.19
CA VAL A 132 13.68 -11.16 -12.43
C VAL A 132 13.67 -9.79 -13.11
N THR A 133 12.50 -9.16 -13.18
CA THR A 133 12.32 -7.83 -13.79
C THR A 133 13.12 -6.76 -13.06
N ILE A 134 13.04 -6.71 -11.73
CA ILE A 134 13.79 -5.78 -10.87
C ILE A 134 15.29 -5.94 -11.10
N HIS A 135 15.79 -7.18 -11.03
CA HIS A 135 17.20 -7.46 -11.25
C HIS A 135 17.66 -6.99 -12.64
N ASN A 136 16.86 -7.22 -13.68
CA ASN A 136 17.18 -6.80 -15.04
C ASN A 136 17.19 -5.26 -15.20
N HIS A 137 16.26 -4.54 -14.57
CA HIS A 137 16.27 -3.08 -14.57
C HIS A 137 17.54 -2.53 -13.92
N PHE A 138 17.94 -3.06 -12.76
CA PHE A 138 19.17 -2.65 -12.09
C PHE A 138 20.42 -2.99 -12.90
N LYS A 139 20.45 -4.16 -13.56
CA LYS A 139 21.54 -4.51 -14.48
C LYS A 139 21.63 -3.52 -15.64
N ALA A 140 20.49 -3.10 -16.21
CA ALA A 140 20.44 -2.11 -17.27
C ALA A 140 20.92 -0.72 -16.80
N ALA A 141 20.46 -0.25 -15.63
CA ALA A 141 20.90 1.00 -15.03
C ALA A 141 22.42 1.03 -14.80
N ARG A 142 22.99 -0.05 -14.24
CA ARG A 142 24.43 -0.19 -14.06
C ARG A 142 25.20 -0.17 -15.37
N ASN A 143 24.71 -0.85 -16.40
CA ASN A 143 25.33 -0.85 -17.72
C ASN A 143 25.30 0.54 -18.36
N LEU A 144 24.18 1.26 -18.23
CA LEU A 144 24.06 2.65 -18.67
C LEU A 144 25.07 3.55 -17.95
N GLY A 145 25.24 3.37 -16.63
CA GLY A 145 26.26 4.07 -15.85
C GLY A 145 27.66 3.87 -16.45
N ARG A 146 28.04 2.61 -16.74
CA ARG A 146 29.33 2.29 -17.37
C ARG A 146 29.53 2.99 -18.72
N THR A 147 28.51 2.99 -19.57
CA THR A 147 28.56 3.67 -20.87
C THR A 147 28.80 5.18 -20.74
N ASN A 148 28.25 5.79 -19.68
CA ASN A 148 28.38 7.21 -19.40
C ASN A 148 29.51 7.55 -18.41
N ASN A 149 30.40 6.60 -18.12
CA ASN A 149 31.50 6.76 -17.15
C ASN A 149 31.04 7.17 -15.73
N VAL A 150 29.84 6.75 -15.34
CA VAL A 150 29.28 6.88 -13.99
C VAL A 150 29.44 5.55 -13.28
N ARG A 151 30.10 5.56 -12.12
CA ARG A 151 30.26 4.37 -11.28
C ARG A 151 28.97 4.10 -10.53
N VAL A 152 28.32 2.97 -10.84
CA VAL A 152 27.15 2.45 -10.14
C VAL A 152 27.53 1.09 -9.55
N GLU A 153 27.58 0.99 -8.24
CA GLU A 153 27.91 -0.27 -7.56
C GLU A 153 26.65 -1.04 -7.18
N GLN A 154 26.85 -2.28 -6.73
CA GLN A 154 25.75 -3.14 -6.31
C GLN A 154 24.94 -2.53 -5.15
N GLY A 155 25.61 -1.93 -4.17
CA GLY A 155 24.98 -1.26 -3.04
C GLY A 155 24.27 0.07 -3.36
N ASP A 156 24.33 0.52 -4.61
CA ASP A 156 23.58 1.70 -5.10
C ASP A 156 22.24 1.31 -5.73
N LEU A 157 22.02 0.02 -6.01
CA LEU A 157 20.84 -0.51 -6.68
C LEU A 157 19.86 -1.06 -5.63
N VAL A 158 18.95 -0.21 -5.17
CA VAL A 158 18.18 -0.43 -3.94
C VAL A 158 16.73 -0.80 -4.25
N VAL A 159 16.18 -1.75 -3.50
CA VAL A 159 14.74 -1.97 -3.44
C VAL A 159 14.19 -1.33 -2.17
N ALA A 160 13.34 -0.33 -2.31
CA ALA A 160 12.66 0.31 -1.19
C ALA A 160 11.25 -0.26 -0.99
N ILE A 161 10.89 -0.53 0.26
CA ILE A 161 9.55 -0.90 0.68
C ILE A 161 9.02 0.20 1.59
N VAL A 162 7.96 0.89 1.15
CA VAL A 162 7.45 2.13 1.77
C VAL A 162 6.95 1.93 3.20
N TYR A 163 6.32 0.79 3.51
CA TYR A 163 5.86 0.46 4.85
C TYR A 163 6.17 -0.99 5.24
N GLY A 164 6.10 -1.27 6.54
CA GLY A 164 6.34 -2.58 7.13
C GLY A 164 7.66 -2.63 7.89
N ASP A 165 7.89 -3.75 8.56
CA ASP A 165 9.07 -3.95 9.39
C ASP A 165 10.03 -4.98 8.76
N PRO A 166 11.35 -4.83 8.96
CA PRO A 166 12.32 -5.87 8.61
C PRO A 166 11.94 -7.23 9.21
N GLY A 167 12.07 -8.29 8.41
CA GLY A 167 11.67 -9.65 8.75
C GLY A 167 10.28 -10.04 8.25
N GLN A 168 9.42 -9.08 7.92
CA GLN A 168 8.09 -9.32 7.35
C GLN A 168 8.11 -9.49 5.82
N GLU A 169 9.22 -9.17 5.17
CA GLU A 169 9.35 -9.26 3.72
C GLU A 169 9.20 -10.70 3.21
N SER A 170 8.48 -10.82 2.09
CA SER A 170 8.24 -12.11 1.44
C SER A 170 9.54 -12.78 1.00
N GLY A 171 9.48 -14.09 0.78
CA GLY A 171 10.61 -14.83 0.21
C GLY A 171 11.08 -14.30 -1.15
N HIS A 172 10.22 -13.57 -1.88
CA HIS A 172 10.61 -12.93 -3.14
C HIS A 172 11.57 -11.77 -2.93
N TYR A 173 11.35 -10.92 -1.92
CA TYR A 173 12.31 -9.87 -1.58
C TYR A 173 13.61 -10.45 -1.04
N LYS A 174 13.53 -11.48 -0.20
CA LYS A 174 14.72 -12.15 0.32
C LYS A 174 15.62 -12.64 -0.81
N LYS A 175 15.07 -13.18 -1.90
CA LYS A 175 15.86 -13.53 -3.10
C LYS A 175 16.58 -12.35 -3.76
N LEU A 176 15.97 -11.16 -3.79
CA LEU A 176 16.65 -9.96 -4.32
C LEU A 176 17.90 -9.61 -3.50
N ARG A 177 17.83 -9.79 -2.18
CA ARG A 177 18.96 -9.60 -1.28
C ARG A 177 19.96 -10.75 -1.34
N ASP A 178 19.49 -11.98 -1.20
CA ASP A 178 20.31 -13.15 -0.92
C ASP A 178 20.93 -13.75 -2.20
N ASP A 179 20.22 -13.70 -3.33
CA ASP A 179 20.69 -14.27 -4.60
C ASP A 179 21.37 -13.21 -5.49
N TYR A 180 21.03 -11.93 -5.32
CA TYR A 180 21.49 -10.85 -6.18
C TYR A 180 22.15 -9.67 -5.46
N ASP A 181 22.32 -9.73 -4.13
CA ASP A 181 23.01 -8.72 -3.32
C ASP A 181 22.39 -7.30 -3.43
N HIS A 182 21.11 -7.17 -3.78
CA HIS A 182 20.43 -5.87 -3.79
C HIS A 182 20.01 -5.46 -2.36
N PRO A 183 20.41 -4.29 -1.85
CA PRO A 183 19.94 -3.81 -0.56
C PRO A 183 18.42 -3.66 -0.52
N LEU A 184 17.82 -4.00 0.62
CA LEU A 184 16.40 -3.80 0.91
C LEU A 184 16.27 -2.75 2.00
N TYR A 185 15.64 -1.62 1.69
CA TYR A 185 15.32 -0.60 2.68
C TYR A 185 13.82 -0.67 2.98
N ILE A 186 13.45 -0.96 4.23
CA ILE A 186 12.07 -1.29 4.59
C ILE A 186 11.55 -0.29 5.64
N GLY A 187 10.39 0.30 5.35
CA GLY A 187 9.68 1.19 6.27
C GLY A 187 10.58 2.30 6.79
N GLN A 188 10.80 2.32 8.10
CA GLN A 188 11.59 3.35 8.76
C GLN A 188 13.01 3.52 8.17
N GLU A 189 13.69 2.43 7.79
CA GLU A 189 15.04 2.53 7.22
C GLU A 189 15.03 3.29 5.89
N PHE A 190 14.08 2.97 5.01
CA PHE A 190 13.96 3.67 3.72
C PHE A 190 13.78 5.17 3.92
N TRP A 191 12.83 5.54 4.78
CA TRP A 191 12.53 6.95 5.04
C TRP A 191 13.68 7.68 5.73
N GLN A 192 14.39 7.03 6.65
CA GLN A 192 15.57 7.62 7.28
C GLN A 192 16.69 7.84 6.26
N ARG A 193 16.95 6.90 5.35
CA ARG A 193 17.96 7.06 4.30
C ARG A 193 17.59 8.10 3.26
N LEU A 194 16.30 8.23 2.93
CA LEU A 194 15.83 9.24 2.00
C LEU A 194 15.87 10.66 2.61
N THR A 195 15.51 10.81 3.88
CA THR A 195 15.28 12.12 4.50
C THR A 195 16.41 12.59 5.42
N GLY A 196 17.17 11.65 5.98
CA GLY A 196 18.13 11.86 7.05
C GLY A 196 17.51 11.94 8.45
N ASP A 197 16.21 11.70 8.59
CA ASP A 197 15.48 11.84 9.84
C ASP A 197 14.86 10.51 10.29
N GLU A 198 15.36 9.99 11.41
CA GLU A 198 14.90 8.74 12.02
C GLU A 198 13.43 8.78 12.47
N ASN A 199 12.89 9.98 12.74
CA ASN A 199 11.52 10.17 13.20
C ASN A 199 10.54 10.39 12.05
N PHE A 200 11.02 10.59 10.82
CA PHE A 200 10.17 10.93 9.69
C PHE A 200 9.10 9.88 9.41
N TYR A 201 9.43 8.59 9.58
CA TYR A 201 8.44 7.52 9.40
C TYR A 201 7.27 7.63 10.39
N VAL A 202 7.54 8.02 11.65
CA VAL A 202 6.49 8.23 12.66
C VAL A 202 5.65 9.47 12.31
N GLU A 203 6.27 10.54 11.82
CA GLU A 203 5.55 11.72 11.34
C GLU A 203 4.65 11.39 10.15
N LEU A 204 5.13 10.54 9.23
CA LEU A 204 4.36 10.04 8.10
C LEU A 204 3.12 9.27 8.55
N LEU A 205 3.28 8.35 9.52
CA LEU A 205 2.15 7.59 10.09
C LEU A 205 1.13 8.53 10.76
N ARG A 206 1.60 9.58 11.45
CA ARG A 206 0.72 10.59 12.06
C ARG A 206 -0.03 11.38 11.00
N ALA A 207 0.65 11.82 9.95
CA ALA A 207 0.04 12.56 8.84
C ALA A 207 -1.09 11.77 8.18
N ILE A 208 -0.89 10.47 7.94
CA ILE A 208 -1.93 9.57 7.42
C ILE A 208 -3.10 9.45 8.39
N SER A 209 -2.82 9.31 9.69
CA SER A 209 -3.84 9.16 10.74
C SER A 209 -4.73 10.39 10.86
N GLU A 210 -4.18 11.59 10.66
CA GLU A 210 -4.96 12.85 10.64
C GLU A 210 -6.01 12.83 9.52
N VAL A 211 -5.67 12.37 8.32
CA VAL A 211 -6.60 12.29 7.18
C VAL A 211 -7.60 11.16 7.34
N ALA A 212 -7.22 10.04 7.97
CA ALA A 212 -8.13 8.92 8.18
C ALA A 212 -9.39 9.31 8.97
N ILE A 213 -9.28 10.26 9.92
CA ILE A 213 -10.40 10.78 10.70
C ILE A 213 -11.38 11.59 9.81
N GLU A 214 -10.89 12.22 8.74
CA GLU A 214 -11.70 13.00 7.81
C GLU A 214 -12.65 12.13 6.97
N ALA A 215 -12.32 10.84 6.76
CA ALA A 215 -13.06 9.95 5.88
C ALA A 215 -14.51 9.71 6.31
N ARG A 216 -14.84 9.89 7.61
CA ARG A 216 -16.20 9.77 8.19
C ARG A 216 -17.02 8.58 7.65
N GLY A 217 -16.37 7.45 7.37
CA GLY A 217 -16.98 6.32 6.65
C GLY A 217 -18.05 5.55 7.43
N VAL A 218 -18.28 5.87 8.71
CA VAL A 218 -19.25 5.16 9.57
C VAL A 218 -20.67 5.28 9.04
N THR A 219 -21.11 6.48 8.66
CA THR A 219 -22.48 6.72 8.17
C THR A 219 -22.72 5.94 6.88
N LEU A 220 -21.78 6.00 5.93
CA LEU A 220 -21.88 5.23 4.69
C LEU A 220 -21.91 3.73 4.96
N LEU A 221 -21.08 3.23 5.87
CA LEU A 221 -21.03 1.82 6.21
C LEU A 221 -22.35 1.34 6.82
N GLU A 222 -22.94 2.12 7.73
CA GLU A 222 -24.24 1.83 8.33
C GLU A 222 -25.36 1.83 7.28
N GLU A 223 -25.41 2.82 6.40
CA GLU A 223 -26.37 2.86 5.29
C GLU A 223 -26.21 1.65 4.36
N THR A 224 -24.97 1.28 4.05
CA THR A 224 -24.66 0.11 3.21
C THR A 224 -25.13 -1.18 3.88
N ILE A 225 -24.91 -1.33 5.19
CA ILE A 225 -25.40 -2.47 5.98
C ILE A 225 -26.93 -2.56 5.89
N GLN A 226 -27.63 -1.46 6.12
CA GLN A 226 -29.10 -1.45 6.10
C GLN A 226 -29.67 -1.78 4.71
N GLN A 227 -29.09 -1.20 3.65
CA GLN A 227 -29.51 -1.49 2.27
C GLN A 227 -29.23 -2.95 1.89
N LEU A 228 -28.05 -3.48 2.22
CA LEU A 228 -27.70 -4.87 1.94
C LEU A 228 -28.61 -5.83 2.71
N ALA A 229 -28.87 -5.56 3.99
CA ALA A 229 -29.75 -6.36 4.85
C ALA A 229 -31.19 -6.43 4.33
N ALA A 230 -31.67 -5.39 3.65
CA ALA A 230 -33.02 -5.36 3.07
C ALA A 230 -33.20 -6.29 1.86
N THR A 231 -32.10 -6.74 1.23
CA THR A 231 -32.15 -7.54 0.01
C THR A 231 -32.70 -8.96 0.24
N PRO A 232 -33.41 -9.56 -0.75
CA PRO A 232 -33.95 -10.92 -0.62
C PRO A 232 -32.88 -11.98 -0.36
N ALA A 233 -31.70 -11.83 -0.96
CA ALA A 233 -30.59 -12.77 -0.79
C ALA A 233 -30.11 -12.84 0.67
N ILE A 234 -30.03 -11.68 1.35
CA ILE A 234 -29.56 -11.59 2.72
C ILE A 234 -30.64 -12.04 3.71
N LYS A 235 -31.90 -11.69 3.47
CA LYS A 235 -33.04 -12.21 4.25
C LYS A 235 -33.10 -13.73 4.25
N LYS A 236 -32.92 -14.35 3.08
CA LYS A 236 -32.86 -15.81 2.94
C LYS A 236 -31.74 -16.44 3.78
N LEU A 237 -30.57 -15.82 3.86
CA LEU A 237 -29.45 -16.31 4.69
C LEU A 237 -29.72 -16.20 6.18
N ALA A 238 -30.55 -15.24 6.59
CA ALA A 238 -31.03 -15.09 7.96
C ALA A 238 -32.23 -16.00 8.28
N GLY A 239 -32.67 -16.84 7.35
CA GLY A 239 -33.82 -17.74 7.53
C GLY A 239 -35.18 -17.07 7.40
N GLN A 240 -35.25 -15.91 6.73
CA GLN A 240 -36.48 -15.17 6.41
C GLN A 240 -36.93 -15.37 4.96
#